data_AF-A0A819MKS5-F1
#
_entry.id   AF-A0A819MKS5-F1
#
_cell.length_a   1.000
_cell.length_b   1.000
_cell.length_c   1.000
_cell.angle_alpha   90.00
_cell.angle_beta   90.00
_cell.angle_gamma   90.00
#
_symmetry.space_group_name_H-M   'P 1'
#
loop_
_entity.id
_entity.type
_entity.pdbx_description
1 polymer ?
#
loop_
_entity_poly.entity_id
_entity_poly.type
_entity_poly.pdbx_seq_one_letter_code
_entity_poly.pdbx_strand_id
1 'polypeptide(L)'
;MDIDDKELSFNEKFFLTDIGDLAEMCKSKCNTKYLSILLYMSLRYFNIKWEDVDEYLKTIGFMPAKTSHKWATVFIEGDYEEFSNDIRGGKQTASFYGTFSEIEADARAFVVQACSQTSAEFKAAYLAQFINTKYYELTEIQKQIGDDLIRSERSCRLDLRRWGS
;
A
#
# COMPACT_ATOMS: atom_id res chain seq x y z
N MET A 1 22.56 32.06 38.60
CA MET A 1 22.37 30.62 38.85
C MET A 1 22.13 30.06 37.47
N ASP A 2 23.22 29.73 36.78
CA ASP A 2 23.17 29.22 35.42
C ASP A 2 22.57 27.83 35.50
N ILE A 3 21.35 27.69 34.98
CA ILE A 3 20.74 26.38 34.78
C ILE A 3 21.55 25.77 33.65
N ASP A 4 22.39 24.79 33.97
CA ASP A 4 22.96 23.88 32.97
C ASP A 4 21.77 23.31 32.18
N ASP A 5 21.52 23.87 30.99
CA ASP A 5 20.71 23.26 29.94
C ASP A 5 21.47 22.01 29.49
N LYS A 6 21.47 20.97 30.33
CA LYS A 6 21.87 19.63 29.92
C LYS A 6 20.96 19.28 28.77
N GLU A 7 21.55 19.28 27.59
CA GLU A 7 20.93 18.86 26.36
C GLU A 7 20.49 17.40 26.55
N LEU A 8 19.26 17.20 27.02
CA LEU A 8 18.65 15.89 27.20
C LEU A 8 18.86 15.10 25.90
N SER A 9 19.29 13.85 26.05
CA SER A 9 19.53 12.98 24.91
C SER A 9 18.23 12.84 24.10
N PHE A 10 18.32 12.59 22.80
CA PHE A 10 17.13 12.50 21.95
C PHE A 10 16.13 11.44 22.46
N ASN A 11 16.62 10.38 23.11
CA ASN A 11 15.82 9.37 23.82
C ASN A 11 14.92 9.95 24.93
N GLU A 12 15.28 11.13 25.46
CA GLU A 12 14.57 11.83 26.54
C GLU A 12 13.74 13.03 26.02
N LYS A 13 14.07 13.61 24.85
CA LYS A 13 13.39 14.82 24.30
C LYS A 13 12.24 14.54 23.34
N PHE A 14 12.18 13.34 22.78
CA PHE A 14 11.11 12.95 21.86
C PHE A 14 10.44 11.72 22.42
N PHE A 15 9.10 11.68 22.39
CA PHE A 15 8.33 10.52 22.83
C PHE A 15 8.51 9.35 21.86
N LEU A 16 9.72 8.84 21.71
CA LEU A 16 10.04 7.67 20.91
C LEU A 16 9.25 6.46 21.39
N THR A 17 8.99 6.40 22.69
CA THR A 17 8.06 5.42 23.26
C THR A 17 6.66 5.59 22.70
N ASP A 18 6.07 6.79 22.75
CA ASP A 18 4.71 7.02 22.21
C ASP A 18 4.65 6.83 20.70
N ILE A 19 5.72 7.18 19.97
CA ILE A 19 5.82 6.94 18.52
C ILE A 19 5.93 5.44 18.24
N GLY A 20 6.68 4.71 19.06
CA GLY A 20 6.77 3.25 19.00
C GLY A 20 5.42 2.60 19.24
N ASP A 21 4.71 3.03 20.27
CA ASP A 21 3.37 2.53 20.61
C ASP A 21 2.35 2.85 19.52
N LEU A 22 2.37 4.09 19.00
CA LEU A 22 1.52 4.49 17.87
C LEU A 22 1.84 3.67 16.61
N ALA A 23 3.13 3.47 16.32
CA ALA A 23 3.57 2.66 15.20
C ALA A 23 3.09 1.20 15.34
N GLU A 24 3.17 0.64 16.55
CA GLU A 24 2.65 -0.70 16.86
C GLU A 24 1.14 -0.78 16.63
N MET A 25 0.38 0.19 17.12
CA MET A 25 -1.08 0.26 16.88
C MET A 25 -1.40 0.31 15.38
N CYS A 26 -0.59 1.02 14.60
CA CYS A 26 -0.76 1.15 13.15
C CYS A 26 -0.38 -0.10 12.36
N LYS A 27 0.48 -1.02 12.88
CA LYS A 27 0.86 -2.26 12.19
C LYS A 27 -0.34 -3.11 11.77
N SER A 28 -1.43 -3.07 12.54
CA SER A 28 -2.66 -3.81 12.26
C SER A 28 -3.46 -3.28 11.05
N LYS A 29 -3.23 -2.02 10.66
CA LYS A 29 -4.02 -1.32 9.63
C LYS A 29 -3.20 -0.90 8.41
N CYS A 30 -1.87 -0.85 8.53
CA CYS A 30 -0.99 -0.36 7.49
C CYS A 30 0.20 -1.30 7.31
N ASN A 31 0.63 -1.49 6.05
CA ASN A 31 1.79 -2.32 5.75
C ASN A 31 3.05 -1.70 6.37
N THR A 32 3.79 -2.52 7.12
CA THR A 32 5.02 -2.15 7.85
C THR A 32 6.04 -1.44 6.98
N LYS A 33 6.08 -1.74 5.67
CA LYS A 33 6.91 -1.04 4.68
C LYS A 33 6.63 0.47 4.72
N TYR A 34 5.37 0.86 4.54
CA TYR A 34 4.95 2.26 4.49
C TYR A 34 5.22 2.99 5.80
N LEU A 35 4.89 2.34 6.93
CA LEU A 35 5.15 2.90 8.26
C LEU A 35 6.64 3.09 8.52
N SER A 36 7.47 2.12 8.14
CA SER A 36 8.94 2.22 8.31
C SER A 36 9.52 3.37 7.50
N ILE A 37 9.02 3.59 6.28
CA ILE A 37 9.50 4.64 5.39
C ILE A 37 9.07 6.02 5.88
N LEU A 38 7.80 6.16 6.29
CA LEU A 38 7.29 7.41 6.85
C LEU A 38 8.03 7.80 8.14
N LEU A 39 8.24 6.83 9.01
CA LEU A 39 8.96 7.04 10.26
C LEU A 39 10.43 7.38 10.00
N TYR A 40 11.09 6.65 9.09
CA TYR A 40 12.44 6.97 8.63
C TYR A 40 12.54 8.40 8.09
N MET A 41 11.67 8.81 7.16
CA MET A 41 11.68 10.15 6.58
C MET A 41 11.48 11.24 7.66
N SER A 42 10.55 11.01 8.58
CA SER A 42 10.29 11.92 9.70
C SER A 42 11.54 12.09 10.58
N LEU A 43 12.18 10.98 10.97
CA LEU A 43 13.37 11.02 11.82
C LEU A 43 14.55 11.70 11.10
N ARG A 44 14.72 11.47 9.80
CA ARG A 44 15.73 12.15 8.99
C ARG A 44 15.45 13.63 8.81
N TYR A 45 14.18 14.02 8.70
CA TYR A 45 13.77 15.43 8.64
C TYR A 45 14.17 16.20 9.90
N PHE A 46 14.07 15.56 11.08
CA PHE A 46 14.57 16.11 12.35
C PHE A 46 16.10 16.01 12.51
N ASN A 47 16.83 15.70 11.44
CA ASN A 47 18.29 15.62 11.40
C ASN A 47 18.90 14.62 12.40
N ILE A 48 18.18 13.53 12.71
CA ILE A 48 18.67 12.47 13.59
C ILE A 48 19.75 11.66 12.86
N LYS A 49 20.80 11.29 13.60
CA LYS A 49 21.92 10.52 13.06
C LYS A 49 21.45 9.19 12.50
N TRP A 50 22.15 8.70 11.49
CA TRP A 50 21.75 7.51 10.77
C TRP A 50 21.72 6.27 11.67
N GLU A 51 22.72 6.16 12.55
CA GLU A 51 22.93 5.07 13.48
C GLU A 51 21.76 4.98 14.48
N ASP A 52 21.36 6.13 15.06
CA ASP A 52 20.25 6.22 16.01
C ASP A 52 18.92 5.83 15.35
N VAL A 53 18.70 6.27 14.10
CA VAL A 53 17.50 5.89 13.33
C VAL A 53 17.49 4.39 13.05
N ASP A 54 18.62 3.81 12.65
CA ASP A 54 18.73 2.38 12.35
C ASP A 54 18.49 1.51 13.58
N GLU A 55 19.08 1.90 14.73
CA GLU A 55 18.88 1.23 16.01
C GLU A 55 17.42 1.32 16.48
N TYR A 56 16.82 2.51 16.43
CA TYR A 56 15.44 2.72 16.82
C TYR A 56 14.46 1.91 15.95
N LEU A 57 14.60 1.96 14.61
CA LEU A 57 13.73 1.19 13.70
C LEU A 57 13.84 -0.32 13.95
N LYS A 58 15.05 -0.84 14.19
CA LYS A 58 15.22 -2.26 14.54
C LYS A 58 14.56 -2.60 15.87
N THR A 59 14.68 -1.72 16.87
CA THR A 59 14.12 -1.93 18.21
C THR A 59 12.60 -2.09 18.17
N ILE A 60 11.91 -1.33 17.33
CA ILE A 60 10.44 -1.43 17.16
C ILE A 60 10.00 -2.50 16.12
N GLY A 61 10.94 -3.29 15.60
CA GLY A 61 10.67 -4.35 14.62
C GLY A 61 10.31 -3.84 13.22
N PHE A 62 10.78 -2.65 12.86
CA PHE A 62 10.60 -2.04 11.54
C PHE A 62 11.78 -2.36 10.59
N MET A 63 11.69 -1.91 9.34
CA MET A 63 12.78 -2.08 8.37
C MET A 63 14.02 -1.27 8.79
N PRO A 64 15.24 -1.83 8.63
CA PRO A 64 16.48 -1.09 8.87
C PRO A 64 16.56 0.21 8.06
N ALA A 65 17.28 1.21 8.57
CA ALA A 65 17.42 2.52 7.95
C ALA A 65 17.89 2.44 6.50
N LYS A 66 18.81 1.51 6.17
CA LYS A 66 19.29 1.28 4.80
C LYS A 66 18.16 0.90 3.84
N THR A 67 17.28 0.00 4.27
CA THR A 67 16.14 -0.47 3.46
C THR A 67 15.08 0.62 3.37
N SER A 68 14.77 1.27 4.49
CA SER A 68 13.82 2.39 4.54
C SER A 68 14.28 3.57 3.68
N HIS A 69 15.59 3.86 3.65
CA HIS A 69 16.18 4.88 2.78
C HIS A 69 16.02 4.55 1.30
N LYS A 70 16.36 3.33 0.88
CA LYS A 70 16.15 2.89 -0.52
C LYS A 70 14.71 3.18 -0.94
N TRP A 71 13.75 2.78 -0.13
CA TRP A 71 12.34 2.95 -0.46
C TRP A 71 11.84 4.39 -0.34
N ALA A 72 12.39 5.18 0.58
CA ALA A 72 12.13 6.61 0.64
C ALA A 72 12.59 7.30 -0.65
N THR A 73 13.75 6.93 -1.19
CA THR A 73 14.23 7.45 -2.49
C THR A 73 13.27 7.13 -3.62
N VAL A 74 12.87 5.86 -3.77
CA VAL A 74 11.87 5.43 -4.78
C VAL A 74 10.56 6.21 -4.64
N PHE A 75 10.10 6.45 -3.40
CA PHE A 75 8.90 7.24 -3.13
C PHE A 75 9.04 8.71 -3.55
N ILE A 76 10.17 9.33 -3.22
CA ILE A 76 10.48 10.73 -3.54
C ILE A 76 10.63 10.93 -5.05
N GLU A 77 11.23 9.96 -5.74
CA GLU A 77 11.37 9.94 -7.20
C GLU A 77 10.05 9.71 -7.93
N GLY A 78 8.99 9.33 -7.21
CA GLY A 78 7.65 9.14 -7.75
C GLY A 78 7.43 7.80 -8.45
N ASP A 79 8.35 6.84 -8.31
CA ASP A 79 8.17 5.48 -8.83
C ASP A 79 7.25 4.67 -7.90
N TYR A 80 5.97 4.99 -7.96
CA TYR A 80 4.97 4.34 -7.12
C TYR A 80 4.69 2.89 -7.50
N GLU A 81 5.03 2.48 -8.73
CA GLU A 81 4.89 1.09 -9.16
C GLU A 81 5.92 0.23 -8.43
N GLU A 82 7.21 0.59 -8.49
CA GLU A 82 8.25 -0.09 -7.72
C GLU A 82 7.96 0.02 -6.22
N PHE A 83 7.55 1.20 -5.74
CA PHE A 83 7.21 1.42 -4.34
C PHE A 83 6.07 0.52 -3.85
N SER A 84 5.06 0.27 -4.68
CA SER A 84 3.93 -0.60 -4.32
C SER A 84 4.28 -2.08 -4.33
N ASN A 85 5.34 -2.46 -5.05
CA ASN A 85 5.80 -3.84 -5.14
C ASN A 85 6.54 -4.24 -3.85
N ASP A 86 6.00 -5.20 -3.11
CA ASP A 86 6.67 -5.80 -1.95
C ASP A 86 7.71 -6.80 -2.49
N ILE A 87 8.99 -6.40 -2.60
CA ILE A 87 10.09 -7.24 -3.15
C ILE A 87 10.43 -8.44 -2.24
N ARG A 88 9.61 -8.73 -1.22
CA ARG A 88 9.67 -10.05 -0.61
C ARG A 88 9.07 -11.00 -1.65
N GLY A 89 9.94 -11.70 -2.38
CA GLY A 89 9.61 -12.85 -3.24
C GLY A 89 8.91 -14.01 -2.53
N GLY A 90 8.15 -13.75 -1.47
CA GLY A 90 7.00 -14.55 -1.13
C GLY A 90 6.09 -14.58 -2.34
N LYS A 91 5.57 -15.79 -2.62
CA LYS A 91 4.50 -16.07 -3.58
C LYS A 91 3.65 -14.81 -3.68
N GLN A 92 3.72 -14.08 -4.80
CA GLN A 92 2.72 -13.04 -5.05
C GLN A 92 1.41 -13.74 -4.74
N THR A 93 0.67 -13.29 -3.72
CA THR A 93 -0.68 -13.78 -3.49
C THR A 93 -1.29 -13.75 -4.86
N ALA A 94 -1.58 -14.95 -5.40
CA ALA A 94 -1.79 -15.11 -6.83
C ALA A 94 -2.67 -13.96 -7.26
N SER A 95 -2.18 -13.13 -8.18
CA SER A 95 -2.88 -11.90 -8.56
C SER A 95 -4.34 -12.29 -8.78
N PHE A 96 -5.30 -11.41 -8.46
CA PHE A 96 -6.72 -11.80 -8.54
C PHE A 96 -7.03 -12.57 -9.85
N TYR A 97 -6.48 -12.10 -10.98
CA TYR A 97 -6.57 -12.76 -12.27
C TYR A 97 -5.67 -13.99 -12.48
N GLY A 98 -4.56 -14.11 -11.74
CA GLY A 98 -3.81 -15.36 -11.65
C GLY A 98 -4.58 -16.50 -10.95
N THR A 99 -5.55 -16.18 -10.08
CA THR A 99 -6.49 -17.19 -9.53
C THR A 99 -7.76 -17.32 -10.35
N PHE A 100 -8.25 -16.22 -10.94
CA PHE A 100 -9.50 -16.15 -11.69
C PHE A 100 -9.25 -15.63 -13.11
N SER A 101 -8.52 -16.41 -13.91
CA SER A 101 -8.12 -16.02 -15.27
C SER A 101 -9.30 -15.83 -16.22
N GLU A 102 -10.35 -16.60 -16.00
CA GLU A 102 -11.62 -16.58 -16.71
C GLU A 102 -12.33 -15.23 -16.52
N ILE A 103 -12.28 -14.70 -15.29
CA ILE A 103 -12.83 -13.37 -14.98
C ILE A 103 -12.03 -12.28 -15.70
N GLU A 104 -10.70 -12.44 -15.87
CA GLU A 104 -9.90 -11.47 -16.63
C GLU A 104 -10.32 -11.43 -18.10
N ALA A 105 -10.45 -12.60 -18.73
CA ALA A 105 -10.83 -12.71 -20.14
C ALA A 105 -12.20 -12.08 -20.39
N ASP A 106 -13.19 -12.40 -19.55
CA ASP A 106 -14.54 -11.87 -19.61
C ASP A 106 -14.57 -10.36 -19.35
N ALA A 107 -13.80 -9.89 -18.36
CA ALA A 107 -13.73 -8.47 -18.02
C ALA A 107 -13.11 -7.64 -19.15
N ARG A 108 -12.06 -8.13 -19.81
CA ARG A 108 -11.47 -7.48 -20.98
C ARG A 108 -12.47 -7.42 -22.15
N ALA A 109 -13.18 -8.51 -22.42
CA ALA A 109 -14.20 -8.54 -23.45
C ALA A 109 -15.33 -7.53 -23.16
N PHE A 110 -15.79 -7.48 -21.90
CA PHE A 110 -16.78 -6.51 -21.43
C PHE A 110 -16.32 -5.06 -21.65
N VAL A 111 -15.07 -4.72 -21.31
CA VAL A 111 -14.51 -3.38 -21.53
C VAL A 111 -14.45 -3.05 -23.01
N VAL A 112 -13.93 -3.93 -23.86
CA VAL A 112 -13.86 -3.71 -25.31
C VAL A 112 -15.24 -3.48 -25.90
N GLN A 113 -16.22 -4.30 -25.50
CA GLN A 113 -17.61 -4.14 -25.93
C GLN A 113 -18.20 -2.80 -25.48
N ALA A 114 -17.99 -2.41 -24.23
CA ALA A 114 -18.51 -1.16 -23.70
C ALA A 114 -17.88 0.06 -24.38
N CYS A 115 -16.57 0.05 -24.61
CA CYS A 115 -15.86 1.12 -25.33
C CYS A 115 -16.21 1.20 -26.82
N SER A 116 -16.72 0.11 -27.41
CA SER A 116 -17.19 0.11 -28.80
C SER A 116 -18.54 0.80 -29.01
N GLN A 117 -19.26 1.11 -27.93
CA GLN A 117 -20.56 1.79 -28.01
C GLN A 117 -20.38 3.30 -28.27
N THR A 118 -21.28 3.89 -29.05
CA THR A 118 -21.24 5.31 -29.45
C THR A 118 -21.43 6.29 -28.30
N SER A 119 -21.95 5.87 -27.15
CA SER A 119 -22.05 6.69 -25.93
C SER A 119 -20.88 6.37 -25.00
N ALA A 120 -19.80 7.15 -25.10
CA ALA A 120 -18.54 6.92 -24.39
C ALA A 120 -18.59 7.25 -22.88
N GLU A 121 -19.55 6.72 -22.14
CA GLU A 121 -19.66 6.89 -20.67
C GLU A 121 -19.22 5.66 -19.89
N PHE A 122 -18.23 4.91 -20.36
CA PHE A 122 -17.73 3.78 -19.59
C PHE A 122 -17.01 4.25 -18.32
N LYS A 123 -17.44 3.74 -17.16
CA LYS A 123 -16.85 4.04 -15.84
C LYS A 123 -16.25 2.78 -15.24
N ALA A 124 -15.15 2.94 -14.51
CA ALA A 124 -14.51 1.85 -13.76
C ALA A 124 -15.45 1.17 -12.74
N ALA A 125 -16.49 1.88 -12.27
CA ALA A 125 -17.52 1.30 -11.41
C ALA A 125 -18.30 0.17 -12.10
N TYR A 126 -18.53 0.26 -13.42
CA TYR A 126 -19.19 -0.80 -14.19
C TYR A 126 -18.32 -2.04 -14.27
N LEU A 127 -17.01 -1.87 -14.48
CA LEU A 127 -16.04 -2.98 -14.45
C LEU A 127 -16.02 -3.65 -13.07
N ALA A 128 -16.00 -2.85 -11.99
CA ALA A 128 -15.99 -3.37 -10.63
C ALA A 128 -17.24 -4.20 -10.31
N GLN A 129 -18.42 -3.73 -10.73
CA GLN A 129 -19.68 -4.46 -10.60
C GLN A 129 -19.67 -5.75 -11.43
N PHE A 130 -19.19 -5.70 -12.68
CA PHE A 130 -19.09 -6.85 -13.55
C PHE A 130 -18.20 -7.94 -12.94
N ILE A 131 -17.00 -7.59 -12.49
CA ILE A 131 -16.06 -8.51 -11.83
C ILE A 131 -16.68 -9.10 -10.56
N ASN A 132 -17.36 -8.28 -9.76
CA ASN A 132 -18.02 -8.73 -8.55
C ASN A 132 -19.07 -9.80 -8.86
N THR A 133 -19.94 -9.56 -9.85
CA THR A 133 -20.95 -10.54 -10.28
C THR A 133 -20.30 -11.83 -10.77
N LYS A 134 -19.29 -11.73 -11.65
CA LYS A 134 -18.57 -12.89 -12.18
C LYS A 134 -17.88 -13.72 -11.09
N TYR A 135 -17.35 -13.06 -10.07
CA TYR A 135 -16.71 -13.74 -8.94
C TYR A 135 -17.70 -14.62 -8.17
N TYR A 136 -18.87 -14.07 -7.80
CA TYR A 136 -19.88 -14.83 -7.07
C TYR A 136 -20.55 -15.91 -7.95
N GLU A 137 -20.70 -15.66 -9.25
CA GLU A 137 -21.11 -16.69 -10.22
C GLU A 137 -20.13 -17.87 -10.28
N LEU A 138 -18.83 -17.59 -10.34
CA LEU A 138 -17.79 -18.60 -10.51
C LEU A 138 -17.50 -19.39 -9.21
N THR A 139 -17.59 -18.73 -8.06
CA THR A 139 -17.25 -19.34 -6.76
C THR A 139 -18.44 -19.98 -6.06
N GLU A 140 -19.67 -19.77 -6.55
CA GLU A 140 -20.92 -20.18 -5.92
C GLU A 140 -21.12 -19.65 -4.48
N ILE A 141 -20.31 -18.68 -4.06
CA ILE A 141 -20.44 -18.02 -2.76
C ILE A 141 -21.68 -17.12 -2.79
N GLN A 142 -22.48 -17.15 -1.73
CA GLN A 142 -23.61 -16.24 -1.60
C GLN A 142 -23.13 -14.88 -1.11
N LYS A 143 -23.38 -13.84 -1.92
CA LYS A 143 -23.13 -12.45 -1.53
C LYS A 143 -24.04 -12.04 -0.37
N GLN A 144 -23.46 -11.53 0.71
CA GLN A 144 -24.23 -11.00 1.83
C GLN A 144 -24.58 -9.52 1.61
N ILE A 145 -25.66 -9.08 2.25
CA ILE A 145 -26.07 -7.67 2.23
C ILE A 145 -25.02 -6.87 3.01
N GLY A 146 -24.35 -5.96 2.32
CA GLY A 146 -23.27 -5.14 2.90
C GLY A 146 -21.87 -5.58 2.50
N ASP A 147 -21.72 -6.66 1.71
CA ASP A 147 -20.43 -7.04 1.17
C ASP A 147 -19.89 -5.96 0.22
N ASP A 148 -18.67 -5.53 0.50
CA ASP A 148 -17.88 -4.67 -0.37
C ASP A 148 -17.60 -5.37 -1.72
N LEU A 149 -17.25 -4.57 -2.73
CA LEU A 149 -16.85 -5.11 -4.03
C LEU A 149 -15.55 -5.91 -3.89
N ILE A 150 -15.53 -7.13 -4.42
CA ILE A 150 -14.33 -7.99 -4.46
C ILE A 150 -13.13 -7.27 -5.07
N ARG A 151 -13.40 -6.42 -6.07
CA ARG A 151 -12.43 -5.42 -6.55
C ARG A 151 -13.03 -4.03 -6.46
N SER A 152 -12.32 -3.12 -5.80
CA SER A 152 -12.72 -1.72 -5.70
C SER A 152 -12.65 -1.02 -7.07
N GLU A 153 -13.42 0.07 -7.21
CA GLU A 153 -13.36 0.92 -8.41
C GLU A 153 -11.92 1.41 -8.69
N ARG A 154 -11.18 1.79 -7.64
CA ARG A 154 -9.79 2.26 -7.76
C ARG A 154 -8.89 1.18 -8.36
N SER A 155 -9.05 -0.08 -7.94
CA SER A 155 -8.33 -1.20 -8.53
C SER A 155 -8.68 -1.39 -10.00
N CYS A 156 -9.97 -1.31 -10.34
CA CYS A 156 -10.43 -1.44 -11.72
C CYS A 156 -9.89 -0.33 -12.64
N ARG A 157 -9.68 0.90 -12.12
CA ARG A 157 -8.99 1.96 -12.89
C ARG A 157 -7.54 1.60 -13.24
N LEU A 158 -6.84 0.87 -12.35
CA LEU A 158 -5.49 0.38 -12.65
C LEU A 158 -5.54 -0.74 -13.69
N ASP A 159 -6.52 -1.62 -13.60
CA ASP A 159 -6.72 -2.70 -14.58
C ASP A 159 -6.98 -2.13 -15.99
N LEU A 160 -7.87 -1.13 -16.12
CA LEU A 160 -8.14 -0.44 -17.39
C LEU A 160 -6.89 0.18 -18.01
N ARG A 161 -6.08 0.89 -17.19
CA ARG A 161 -4.80 1.44 -17.65
C ARG A 161 -3.85 0.36 -18.16
N ARG A 162 -3.78 -0.79 -17.49
CA ARG A 162 -2.95 -1.93 -17.91
C ARG A 162 -3.46 -2.58 -19.19
N TRP A 163 -4.77 -2.54 -19.44
CA TRP A 163 -5.38 -3.08 -20.66
C TRP A 163 -5.38 -2.10 -21.83
N GLY A 164 -5.00 -0.83 -21.61
CA GLY A 164 -4.97 0.21 -22.64
C GLY A 164 -6.35 0.72 -23.04
N SER A 165 -7.32 0.67 -22.12
CA SER A 165 -8.70 1.14 -22.31
C SER A 165 -9.00 2.42 -21.53
#